data_AF-A0A3Q0S331-F1
#
_entry.id   AF-A0A3Q0S331-F1
#
_cell.length_a   1.000
_cell.length_b   1.000
_cell.length_c   1.000
_cell.angle_alpha   90.00
_cell.angle_beta   90.00
_cell.angle_gamma   90.00
#
_symmetry.space_group_name_H-M   'P 1'
#
loop_
_entity.id
_entity.type
_entity.pdbx_description
1 polymer ?
#
loop_
_entity_poly.entity_id
_entity_poly.type
_entity_poly.pdbx_seq_one_letter_code
_entity_poly.pdbx_strand_id
1 'polypeptide(L)'
;MTSTLKGITLKGSAELVAEFFSFGINSILYQRGIYPPETFTRVTHYDMSLQLTTDPKLKNYLTNVVSQLKEKSIKTIQDEIRSVIRQITATVTFLPLLETPCAFDLLVYTDKDLVVPDKWEESGPQTIDQSEEVRLRSFTTSIHKVNSMVAYKKTDSV
;
A
#
# COMPACT_ATOMS: atom_id res chain seq x y z
N MET A 1 16.94 -30.52 -17.60
CA MET A 1 15.78 -29.72 -18.05
C MET A 1 15.79 -28.41 -17.28
N THR A 2 16.34 -27.35 -17.87
CA THR A 2 16.27 -25.98 -17.34
C THR A 2 14.83 -25.49 -17.50
N SER A 3 14.09 -25.41 -16.40
CA SER A 3 12.74 -24.84 -16.39
C SER A 3 12.84 -23.37 -16.76
N THR A 4 12.46 -23.01 -17.98
CA THR A 4 12.34 -21.63 -18.43
C THR A 4 11.39 -20.91 -17.47
N LEU A 5 11.86 -19.81 -16.84
CA LEU A 5 11.00 -18.92 -16.06
C LEU A 5 9.81 -18.54 -16.95
N LYS A 6 8.61 -19.05 -16.66
CA LYS A 6 7.38 -18.59 -17.32
C LYS A 6 7.31 -17.08 -17.06
N GLY A 7 7.44 -16.29 -18.12
CA GLY A 7 7.34 -14.83 -18.04
C GLY A 7 6.04 -14.43 -17.36
N ILE A 8 6.09 -13.35 -16.58
CA ILE A 8 4.92 -12.79 -15.93
C ILE A 8 3.94 -12.26 -16.96
N THR A 9 2.66 -12.57 -16.80
CA THR A 9 1.59 -12.03 -17.65
C THR A 9 1.17 -10.65 -17.14
N LEU A 10 0.50 -9.85 -17.98
CA LEU A 10 -0.08 -8.57 -17.54
C LEU A 10 -0.99 -8.76 -16.32
N LYS A 11 -1.82 -9.81 -16.36
CA LYS A 11 -2.64 -10.26 -15.22
C LYS A 11 -1.76 -10.52 -13.99
N GLY A 12 -0.77 -11.40 -14.12
CA GLY A 12 0.26 -11.74 -13.10
C GLY A 12 0.94 -10.53 -12.46
N SER A 13 1.14 -9.48 -13.25
CA SER A 13 1.72 -8.24 -12.76
C SER A 13 0.74 -7.37 -11.99
N ALA A 14 -0.48 -7.15 -12.50
CA ALA A 14 -1.48 -6.35 -11.78
C ALA A 14 -1.72 -6.94 -10.38
N GLU A 15 -1.67 -8.26 -10.32
CA GLU A 15 -1.87 -9.10 -9.16
C GLU A 15 -0.88 -8.86 -8.03
N LEU A 16 0.40 -8.82 -8.39
CA LEU A 16 1.49 -8.49 -7.47
C LEU A 16 1.37 -7.08 -6.93
N VAL A 17 1.04 -6.13 -7.81
CA VAL A 17 0.89 -4.72 -7.44
C VAL A 17 -0.29 -4.53 -6.48
N ALA A 18 -1.41 -5.20 -6.74
CA ALA A 18 -2.59 -5.17 -5.89
C ALA A 18 -2.34 -5.80 -4.50
N GLU A 19 -1.64 -6.92 -4.48
CA GLU A 19 -1.23 -7.57 -3.25
C GLU A 19 -0.30 -6.68 -2.42
N PHE A 20 0.67 -6.02 -3.08
CA PHE A 20 1.51 -5.02 -2.46
C PHE A 20 0.69 -3.89 -1.81
N PHE A 21 -0.27 -3.28 -2.53
CA PHE A 21 -1.12 -2.23 -1.97
C PHE A 21 -1.94 -2.73 -0.77
N SER A 22 -2.48 -3.94 -0.84
CA SER A 22 -3.22 -4.54 0.28
C SER A 22 -2.38 -4.62 1.55
N PHE A 23 -1.16 -5.14 1.46
CA PHE A 23 -0.27 -5.24 2.63
C PHE A 23 0.30 -3.89 3.05
N GLY A 24 0.66 -3.04 2.09
CA GLY A 24 1.18 -1.69 2.35
C GLY A 24 0.19 -0.82 3.10
N ILE A 25 -1.08 -0.78 2.66
CA ILE A 25 -2.14 0.01 3.32
C ILE A 25 -2.38 -0.50 4.74
N ASN A 26 -2.55 -1.81 4.94
CA ASN A 26 -2.73 -2.36 6.29
C ASN A 26 -1.52 -2.02 7.19
N SER A 27 -0.30 -2.08 6.66
CA SER A 27 0.91 -1.72 7.40
C SER A 27 0.89 -0.25 7.82
N ILE A 28 0.47 0.67 6.94
CA ILE A 28 0.34 2.10 7.27
C ILE A 28 -0.73 2.31 8.34
N LEU A 29 -1.92 1.74 8.18
CA LEU A 29 -3.03 1.91 9.12
C LEU A 29 -2.65 1.44 10.54
N TYR A 30 -1.95 0.31 10.64
CA TYR A 30 -1.45 -0.22 11.90
C TYR A 30 -0.35 0.66 12.50
N GLN A 31 0.71 0.96 11.73
CA GLN A 31 1.88 1.68 12.24
C GLN A 31 1.59 3.15 12.59
N ARG A 32 0.57 3.74 11.97
CA ARG A 32 0.13 5.13 12.25
C ARG A 32 -1.00 5.21 13.27
N GLY A 33 -1.46 4.08 13.81
CA GLY A 33 -2.49 4.05 14.85
C GLY A 33 -3.86 4.57 14.37
N ILE A 34 -4.15 4.45 13.07
CA ILE A 34 -5.45 4.87 12.51
C ILE A 34 -6.58 3.97 13.01
N TYR A 35 -6.25 2.68 13.18
CA TYR A 35 -7.13 1.70 13.81
C TYR A 35 -6.46 1.11 15.05
N PRO A 36 -7.24 0.71 16.06
CA PRO A 36 -6.69 0.09 17.26
C PRO A 36 -5.93 -1.21 16.96
N PRO A 37 -4.79 -1.49 17.63
CA PRO A 37 -3.94 -2.65 17.32
C PRO A 37 -4.65 -4.00 17.48
N GLU A 38 -5.64 -4.10 18.36
CA GLU A 38 -6.47 -5.29 18.57
C GLU A 38 -7.35 -5.65 17.37
N THR A 39 -7.57 -4.69 16.46
CA THR A 39 -8.30 -4.91 15.20
C THR A 39 -7.41 -5.45 14.09
N PHE A 40 -6.19 -5.90 14.42
CA PHE A 40 -5.25 -6.52 13.49
C PHE A 40 -4.80 -7.89 13.99
N THR A 41 -4.58 -8.78 13.04
CA THR A 41 -3.94 -10.08 13.28
C THR A 41 -2.62 -10.18 12.53
N ARG A 42 -1.71 -11.00 13.05
CA ARG A 42 -0.43 -11.29 12.40
C ARG A 42 -0.62 -12.41 11.41
N VAL A 43 -0.20 -12.17 10.17
CA VAL A 43 -0.10 -13.19 9.13
C VAL A 43 1.33 -13.29 8.65
N THR A 44 1.78 -14.49 8.34
CA THR A 44 3.08 -14.68 7.70
C THR A 44 2.90 -14.60 6.20
N HIS A 45 3.49 -13.58 5.58
CA HIS A 45 3.51 -13.42 4.13
C HIS A 45 4.88 -12.91 3.70
N TYR A 46 5.39 -13.42 2.59
CA TYR A 46 6.76 -13.12 2.13
C TYR A 46 7.79 -13.33 3.24
N ASP A 47 7.69 -14.41 4.03
CA ASP A 47 8.58 -14.67 5.18
C ASP A 47 8.67 -13.51 6.20
N MET A 48 7.67 -12.63 6.22
CA MET A 48 7.52 -11.54 7.19
C MET A 48 6.23 -11.72 7.97
N SER A 49 6.25 -11.31 9.23
CA SER A 49 5.02 -11.14 9.99
C SER A 49 4.42 -9.77 9.67
N LEU A 50 3.31 -9.78 8.93
CA LEU A 50 2.55 -8.59 8.54
C LEU A 50 1.23 -8.52 9.30
N GLN A 51 0.72 -7.31 9.45
CA GLN A 51 -0.53 -7.03 10.16
C GLN A 51 -1.62 -6.88 9.12
N LEU A 52 -2.71 -7.61 9.30
CA LEU A 52 -3.92 -7.47 8.49
C LEU A 52 -5.10 -7.19 9.39
N THR A 53 -5.96 -6.27 8.97
CA THR A 53 -7.17 -5.96 9.71
C THR A 53 -8.11 -7.17 9.83
N THR A 54 -8.70 -7.30 11.01
CA THR A 54 -9.81 -8.22 11.30
C THR A 54 -11.16 -7.50 11.31
N ASP A 55 -11.18 -6.16 11.27
CA ASP A 55 -12.41 -5.38 11.19
C ASP A 55 -13.14 -5.67 9.87
N PRO A 56 -14.38 -6.20 9.90
CA PRO A 56 -15.09 -6.58 8.68
C PRO A 56 -15.35 -5.40 7.74
N LYS A 57 -15.60 -4.20 8.27
CA LYS A 57 -15.90 -3.02 7.45
C LYS A 57 -14.67 -2.57 6.69
N LEU A 58 -13.53 -2.41 7.37
CA LEU A 58 -12.26 -2.06 6.76
C LEU A 58 -11.80 -3.16 5.80
N LYS A 59 -11.93 -4.44 6.17
CA LYS A 59 -11.61 -5.55 5.29
C LYS A 59 -12.41 -5.51 3.99
N ASN A 60 -13.71 -5.25 4.08
CA ASN A 60 -14.58 -5.13 2.90
C ASN A 60 -14.22 -3.90 2.06
N TYR A 61 -13.94 -2.77 2.70
CA TYR A 61 -13.49 -1.54 2.03
C TYR A 61 -12.20 -1.79 1.23
N LEU A 62 -11.16 -2.31 1.90
CA LEU A 62 -9.88 -2.61 1.25
C LEU A 62 -10.03 -3.68 0.16
N THR A 63 -10.89 -4.68 0.36
CA THR A 63 -11.17 -5.70 -0.66
C THR A 63 -11.82 -5.07 -1.89
N ASN A 64 -12.78 -4.14 -1.74
CA ASN A 64 -13.41 -3.47 -2.88
C ASN A 64 -12.42 -2.59 -3.65
N VAL A 65 -11.47 -1.95 -2.95
CA VAL A 65 -10.43 -1.14 -3.60
C VAL A 65 -9.44 -2.04 -4.35
N VAL A 66 -9.01 -3.12 -3.71
CA VAL A 66 -7.95 -4.00 -4.23
C VAL A 66 -8.49 -5.01 -5.25
N SER A 67 -9.78 -5.36 -5.23
CA SER A 67 -10.38 -6.29 -6.19
C SER A 67 -10.42 -5.74 -7.61
N GLN A 68 -10.41 -4.41 -7.76
CA GLN A 68 -10.19 -3.74 -9.05
C GLN A 68 -8.79 -4.01 -9.63
N LEU A 69 -7.90 -4.69 -8.88
CA LEU A 69 -6.48 -4.83 -9.20
C LEU A 69 -5.96 -6.30 -9.32
N LYS A 70 -6.73 -7.40 -9.13
CA LYS A 70 -6.23 -8.81 -8.88
C LYS A 70 -6.55 -9.95 -9.92
N GLU A 71 -5.96 -11.20 -9.96
CA GLU A 71 -5.48 -12.28 -8.97
C GLU A 71 -4.21 -13.25 -9.23
N LYS A 72 -3.21 -13.37 -8.30
CA LYS A 72 -2.11 -14.42 -8.09
C LYS A 72 -0.67 -14.30 -8.69
N SER A 73 0.38 -14.68 -7.92
CA SER A 73 1.78 -14.31 -8.24
C SER A 73 2.99 -15.25 -7.95
N ILE A 74 4.17 -14.78 -8.43
CA ILE A 74 5.50 -15.40 -8.64
C ILE A 74 6.57 -14.87 -7.65
N LYS A 75 7.50 -15.75 -7.23
CA LYS A 75 8.46 -15.63 -6.12
C LYS A 75 9.49 -14.48 -6.12
N THR A 76 10.09 -14.05 -7.23
CA THR A 76 11.18 -13.03 -7.20
C THR A 76 10.68 -11.63 -6.87
N ILE A 77 9.52 -11.27 -7.42
CA ILE A 77 8.90 -9.96 -7.20
C ILE A 77 8.45 -9.82 -5.74
N GLN A 78 8.15 -10.95 -5.08
CA GLN A 78 7.83 -11.01 -3.66
C GLN A 78 8.97 -10.48 -2.78
N ASP A 79 10.23 -10.71 -3.16
CA ASP A 79 11.39 -10.24 -2.42
C ASP A 79 11.56 -8.71 -2.54
N GLU A 80 11.26 -8.13 -3.71
CA GLU A 80 11.27 -6.68 -3.90
C GLU A 80 10.13 -6.01 -3.13
N ILE A 81 8.92 -6.57 -3.22
CA ILE A 81 7.73 -6.16 -2.45
C ILE A 81 8.04 -6.19 -0.95
N ARG A 82 8.68 -7.25 -0.46
CA ARG A 82 9.14 -7.38 0.92
C ARG A 82 10.02 -6.20 1.32
N SER A 83 10.99 -5.83 0.46
CA SER A 83 11.90 -4.71 0.72
C SER A 83 11.15 -3.39 0.90
N VAL A 84 10.14 -3.12 0.07
CA VAL A 84 9.34 -1.89 0.15
C VAL A 84 8.46 -1.87 1.39
N ILE A 85 7.79 -2.97 1.74
CA ILE A 85 6.96 -3.05 2.97
C ILE A 85 7.83 -2.82 4.22
N ARG A 86 9.04 -3.38 4.27
CA ARG A 86 9.98 -3.11 5.38
C ARG A 86 10.34 -1.63 5.47
N GLN A 87 10.49 -0.95 4.34
CA GLN A 87 10.78 0.49 4.33
C GLN A 87 9.60 1.31 4.80
N ILE A 88 8.37 0.95 4.44
CA ILE A 88 7.16 1.61 4.97
C ILE A 88 7.20 1.57 6.50
N THR A 89 7.39 0.39 7.09
CA THR A 89 7.51 0.26 8.56
C THR A 89 8.70 1.03 9.13
N ALA A 90 9.86 1.01 8.46
CA ALA A 90 11.03 1.75 8.91
C ALA A 90 10.83 3.27 8.83
N THR A 91 10.07 3.76 7.84
CA THR A 91 9.87 5.21 7.68
C THR A 91 9.12 5.83 8.85
N VAL A 92 8.22 5.07 9.47
CA VAL A 92 7.41 5.52 10.60
C VAL A 92 8.25 5.99 11.79
N THR A 93 9.48 5.48 11.97
CA THR A 93 10.32 5.81 13.13
C THR A 93 10.84 7.25 13.12
N PHE A 94 10.84 7.93 11.98
CA PHE A 94 11.28 9.32 11.84
C PHE A 94 10.15 10.26 11.38
N LEU A 95 8.93 9.74 11.20
CA LEU A 95 7.76 10.59 10.97
C LEU A 95 7.28 11.19 12.30
N PRO A 96 6.75 12.43 12.31
CA PRO A 96 6.13 13.01 13.50
C PRO A 96 5.07 12.08 14.11
N LEU A 97 5.00 12.04 15.44
CA LEU A 97 3.97 11.27 16.15
C LEU A 97 2.60 11.90 15.90
N LEU A 98 1.58 11.07 15.65
CA LEU A 98 0.20 11.52 15.59
C LEU A 98 -0.36 11.45 17.02
N GLU A 99 -0.50 12.61 17.65
CA GLU A 99 -1.03 12.71 19.03
C GLU A 99 -2.56 12.78 19.07
N THR A 100 -3.20 12.97 17.91
CA THR A 100 -4.65 13.08 17.78
C THR A 100 -5.21 11.93 16.95
N PRO A 101 -6.45 11.48 17.23
CA PRO A 101 -7.14 10.52 16.38
C PRO A 101 -7.22 11.04 14.95
N CYS A 102 -6.71 10.26 14.01
CA CYS A 102 -6.69 10.62 12.59
C CYS A 102 -7.63 9.71 11.80
N ALA A 103 -8.30 10.27 10.79
CA ALA A 103 -8.94 9.51 9.74
C ALA A 103 -7.94 9.26 8.60
N PHE A 104 -8.30 8.39 7.65
CA PHE A 104 -7.53 8.20 6.42
C PHE A 104 -8.46 8.28 5.22
N ASP A 105 -7.94 8.86 4.14
CA ASP A 105 -8.56 8.86 2.82
C ASP A 105 -7.64 8.11 1.84
N LEU A 106 -8.23 7.32 0.95
CA LEU A 106 -7.49 6.58 -0.08
C LEU A 106 -7.90 7.11 -1.46
N LEU A 107 -6.98 7.84 -2.10
CA LEU A 107 -7.18 8.42 -3.41
C LEU A 107 -6.46 7.60 -4.48
N VAL A 108 -7.16 7.34 -5.59
CA VAL A 108 -6.60 6.65 -6.76
C VAL A 108 -6.68 7.61 -7.95
N TYR A 109 -5.52 7.95 -8.51
CA TYR A 109 -5.43 8.78 -9.70
C TYR A 109 -5.47 7.89 -10.94
N THR A 110 -6.38 8.18 -11.85
CA THR A 110 -6.61 7.43 -13.09
C THR A 110 -6.53 8.33 -14.32
N ASP A 111 -6.59 7.73 -15.50
CA ASP A 111 -6.81 8.48 -16.73
C ASP A 111 -8.16 9.22 -16.68
N LYS A 112 -8.22 10.40 -17.31
CA LYS A 112 -9.37 11.33 -17.21
C LYS A 112 -10.64 10.81 -17.89
N ASP A 113 -10.50 9.85 -18.80
CA ASP A 113 -11.56 9.24 -19.57
C ASP A 113 -12.06 7.92 -18.95
N LEU A 114 -11.50 7.52 -17.80
CA LEU A 114 -11.98 6.33 -17.09
C LEU A 114 -13.38 6.57 -16.54
N VAL A 115 -14.30 5.65 -16.82
CA VAL A 115 -15.64 5.66 -16.25
C VAL A 115 -15.55 5.38 -14.75
N VAL A 116 -16.01 6.32 -13.94
CA VAL A 116 -16.06 6.18 -12.48
C VAL A 116 -17.06 5.09 -12.11
N PRO A 117 -16.64 4.01 -11.41
CA PRO A 117 -17.56 2.96 -10.99
C PRO A 117 -18.56 3.45 -9.93
N ASP A 118 -19.75 2.82 -9.84
CA ASP A 118 -20.86 3.27 -8.98
C ASP A 118 -20.53 3.50 -7.49
N LYS A 119 -19.50 2.82 -6.96
CA LYS A 119 -19.07 2.95 -5.54
C LYS A 119 -17.89 3.90 -5.34
N TRP A 120 -17.45 4.56 -6.40
CA TRP A 120 -16.35 5.51 -6.41
C TRP A 120 -16.89 6.91 -6.71
N GLU A 121 -16.17 7.92 -6.27
CA GLU A 121 -16.48 9.32 -6.53
C GLU A 121 -15.22 10.07 -6.94
N GLU A 122 -15.40 11.13 -7.72
CA GLU A 122 -14.31 12.08 -8.00
C GLU A 122 -13.99 12.88 -6.74
N SER A 123 -12.70 13.09 -6.49
CA SER A 123 -12.22 13.82 -5.30
C SER A 123 -11.16 14.85 -5.69
N GLY A 124 -10.99 15.85 -4.82
CA GLY A 124 -9.88 16.80 -4.91
C GLY A 124 -8.53 16.14 -4.56
N PRO A 125 -7.40 16.79 -4.87
CA PRO A 125 -6.09 16.14 -4.79
C PRO A 125 -5.51 15.96 -3.38
N GLN A 126 -6.15 16.54 -2.34
CA GLN A 126 -5.71 16.50 -0.93
C GLN A 126 -4.20 16.74 -0.75
N THR A 127 -3.68 17.80 -1.39
CA THR A 127 -2.26 18.13 -1.35
C THR A 127 -1.84 18.64 0.03
N ILE A 128 -0.64 18.23 0.48
CA ILE A 128 -0.06 18.70 1.75
C ILE A 128 0.89 19.87 1.45
N ASP A 129 0.54 21.06 1.93
CA ASP A 129 1.41 22.24 1.82
C ASP A 129 2.62 22.12 2.76
N GLN A 130 3.78 22.63 2.30
CA GLN A 130 5.02 22.68 3.08
C GLN A 130 5.49 21.31 3.61
N SER A 131 5.29 20.26 2.82
CA SER A 131 5.71 18.90 3.18
C SER A 131 7.19 18.64 2.95
N GLU A 132 7.77 17.75 3.75
CA GLU A 132 9.02 17.06 3.42
C GLU A 132 8.72 15.71 2.77
N GLU A 133 9.57 15.29 1.84
CA GLU A 133 9.42 14.04 1.11
C GLU A 133 10.53 13.04 1.47
N VAL A 134 10.14 11.79 1.66
CA VAL A 134 11.06 10.66 1.75
C VAL A 134 10.70 9.65 0.68
N ARG A 135 11.64 9.39 -0.23
CA ARG A 135 11.48 8.40 -1.30
C ARG A 135 11.92 7.03 -0.81
N LEU A 136 11.07 6.04 -1.03
CA LEU A 136 11.34 4.64 -0.73
C LEU A 136 11.81 3.93 -2.00
N ARG A 137 12.30 2.70 -1.86
CA ARG A 137 12.63 1.85 -3.00
C ARG A 137 11.39 1.57 -3.85
N SER A 138 11.62 1.53 -5.15
CA SER A 138 10.66 1.01 -6.13
C SER A 138 10.83 -0.50 -6.31
N PHE A 139 9.78 -1.19 -6.75
CA PHE A 139 9.88 -2.54 -7.29
C PHE A 139 9.31 -2.59 -8.71
N THR A 140 9.67 -3.62 -9.47
CA THR A 140 9.14 -3.84 -10.82
C THR A 140 8.72 -5.27 -11.03
N THR A 141 7.63 -5.45 -11.75
CA THR A 141 7.18 -6.76 -12.24
C THR A 141 7.65 -7.01 -13.68
N SER A 142 8.53 -6.17 -14.22
CA SER A 142 8.86 -6.05 -15.66
C SER A 142 7.74 -5.49 -16.55
N ILE A 143 6.51 -5.38 -16.03
CA ILE A 143 5.36 -4.77 -16.74
C ILE A 143 4.98 -3.46 -16.05
N HIS A 144 4.82 -3.49 -14.74
CA HIS A 144 4.52 -2.33 -13.91
C HIS A 144 5.73 -2.02 -13.02
N LYS A 145 6.06 -0.73 -12.91
CA LYS A 145 7.01 -0.22 -11.92
C LYS A 145 6.25 0.59 -10.88
N VAL A 146 6.38 0.21 -9.62
CA VAL A 146 5.75 0.91 -8.50
C VAL A 146 6.83 1.69 -7.77
N ASN A 147 6.69 3.02 -7.74
CA ASN A 147 7.51 3.90 -6.93
C ASN A 147 6.75 4.25 -5.65
N SER A 148 7.48 4.42 -4.55
CA SER A 148 6.91 4.68 -3.23
C SER A 148 7.56 5.92 -2.63
N MET A 149 6.75 6.76 -1.99
CA MET A 149 7.18 8.00 -1.36
C MET A 149 6.18 8.35 -0.24
N VAL A 150 6.67 8.99 0.81
CA VAL A 150 5.83 9.64 1.82
C VAL A 150 6.14 11.13 1.85
N ALA A 151 5.08 11.95 1.86
CA ALA A 151 5.16 13.37 2.12
C ALA A 151 4.53 13.62 3.51
N TYR A 152 5.22 14.34 4.39
CA TYR A 152 4.71 14.66 5.73
C TYR A 152 4.93 16.13 6.08
N LYS A 153 4.00 16.69 6.84
CA LYS A 153 4.13 18.04 7.37
C LYS A 153 5.06 18.02 8.59
N LYS A 154 6.02 18.95 8.64
CA LYS A 154 6.80 19.17 9.87
C LYS A 154 5.88 19.76 10.94
N THR A 155 5.93 19.22 12.13
CA THR A 155 5.49 19.96 13.31
C THR A 155 6.48 21.09 13.53
N ASP A 156 6.02 22.34 13.46
CA ASP A 156 6.84 23.47 13.86
C ASP A 156 7.34 23.18 15.28
N SER A 157 8.66 23.13 15.44
CA SER A 157 9.26 22.97 16.76
C SER A 157 8.88 24.20 17.57
N VAL A 158 8.11 24.02 18.64
CA VAL A 158 7.87 25.05 19.65
C VAL A 158 9.20 25.47 20.27
#